data_AF-A0A6G7A5P8-F1
#
_entry.id   AF-A0A6G7A5P8-F1
#
_cell.length_a   1.000
_cell.length_b   1.000
_cell.length_c   1.000
_cell.angle_alpha   90.00
_cell.angle_beta   90.00
_cell.angle_gamma   90.00
#
_symmetry.space_group_name_H-M   'P 1'
#
loop_
_entity.id
_entity.type
_entity.pdbx_description
1 polymer ?
#
loop_
_entity_poly.entity_id
_entity_poly.type
_entity_poly.pdbx_seq_one_letter_code
_entity_poly.pdbx_strand_id
1 'polypeptide(L)' 'MNNEQLQGIAAALEEGYGECPQGRAVLMRWIEEEISRLKARGVPGGEAATMELGLSYWAWLGEE' A
#
# COMPACT_ATOMS: atom_id res chain seq x y z
N MET A 1 7.02 5.59 10.17
CA MET A 1 7.36 4.29 9.57
C MET A 1 8.71 4.48 8.88
N ASN A 2 9.62 3.51 8.92
CA ASN A 2 10.94 3.72 8.29
C ASN A 2 10.86 3.58 6.77
N ASN A 3 11.71 4.32 6.06
CA ASN A 3 11.77 4.31 4.59
C ASN A 3 12.00 2.90 4.03
N GLU A 4 12.82 2.09 4.70
CA GLU A 4 13.07 0.68 4.33
C GLU A 4 11.81 -0.18 4.40
N GLN A 5 10.95 0.03 5.41
CA GLN A 5 9.68 -0.68 5.52
C GLN A 5 8.71 -0.28 4.39
N LEU A 6 8.67 1.02 4.06
CA LEU A 6 7.85 1.52 2.94
C LEU A 6 8.29 0.92 1.61
N GLN A 7 9.61 0.84 1.38
CA GLN A 7 10.14 0.18 0.19
C GLN A 7 9.84 -1.32 0.18
N GLY A 8 9.91 -2.01 1.31
CA GLY A 8 9.52 -3.41 1.41
C GLY A 8 8.05 -3.63 1.05
N ILE A 9 7.15 -2.82 1.60
CA ILE A 9 5.70 -2.90 1.31
C ILE A 9 5.42 -2.58 -0.16
N ALA A 10 6.04 -1.53 -0.69
CA ALA A 10 5.90 -1.18 -2.11
C ALA A 10 6.38 -2.32 -3.01
N ALA A 11 7.49 -2.99 -2.69
CA ALA A 11 7.99 -4.13 -3.48
C ALA A 11 7.01 -5.30 -3.44
N ALA A 12 6.48 -5.65 -2.27
CA ALA A 12 5.51 -6.72 -2.13
C ALA A 12 4.20 -6.44 -2.89
N LEU A 13 3.75 -5.19 -2.90
CA LEU A 13 2.57 -4.77 -3.66
C LEU A 13 2.81 -4.88 -5.17
N GLU A 14 3.94 -4.38 -5.65
CA GLU A 14 4.26 -4.46 -7.09
C GLU A 14 4.48 -5.90 -7.57
N GLU A 15 5.08 -6.76 -6.74
CA GLU A 15 5.25 -8.18 -7.04
C GLU A 15 3.89 -8.93 -7.08
N GLY A 16 2.97 -8.59 -6.18
CA GLY A 16 1.68 -9.27 -6.06
C GLY A 16 0.60 -8.80 -7.05
N TYR A 17 0.60 -7.51 -7.40
CA TYR A 17 -0.51 -6.87 -8.11
C TYR A 17 -0.08 -6.10 -9.37
N GLY A 18 1.23 -5.91 -9.60
CA GLY A 18 1.78 -5.18 -10.73
C GLY A 18 2.41 -3.84 -10.36
N GLU A 19 3.34 -3.38 -11.20
CA GLU A 19 4.06 -2.12 -11.01
C GLU A 19 3.13 -0.91 -10.95
N CYS A 20 3.46 0.06 -10.09
CA CYS A 20 2.67 1.28 -9.97
C CYS A 20 2.87 2.17 -11.22
N PRO A 21 1.81 2.49 -11.98
CA PRO A 21 1.93 3.24 -13.22
C PRO A 21 2.36 4.69 -13.01
N GLN A 22 2.05 5.30 -11.85
CA GLN A 22 2.56 6.64 -11.51
C GLN A 22 3.96 6.63 -10.87
N GLY A 23 4.56 5.45 -10.71
CA GLY A 23 5.92 5.25 -10.25
C GLY A 23 6.06 5.13 -8.72
N ARG A 24 7.24 4.60 -8.34
CA ARG A 24 7.59 4.19 -6.96
C ARG A 24 7.41 5.28 -5.90
N ALA A 25 7.75 6.53 -6.22
CA ALA A 25 7.65 7.63 -5.27
C ALA A 25 6.19 7.98 -4.93
N VAL A 26 5.27 7.83 -5.91
CA VAL A 26 3.83 8.03 -5.71
C VAL A 26 3.27 6.87 -4.90
N LEU A 27 3.66 5.64 -5.23
CA LEU A 27 3.28 4.44 -4.48
C LEU A 27 3.65 4.56 -2.99
N MET A 28 4.88 4.97 -2.68
CA MET A 28 5.32 5.12 -1.29
C MET A 28 4.48 6.15 -0.51
N ARG A 29 4.18 7.31 -1.12
CA ARG A 29 3.29 8.31 -0.51
C ARG A 29 1.89 7.77 -0.29
N TRP A 30 1.34 7.10 -1.29
CA TRP A 30 0.03 6.46 -1.20
C TRP A 30 -0.03 5.42 -0.07
N ILE A 31 1.01 4.58 0.07
CA ILE A 31 1.11 3.59 1.17
C ILE A 31 1.08 4.28 2.54
N GLU A 32 1.79 5.39 2.72
CA GLU A 32 1.77 6.15 3.98
C GLU A 32 0.37 6.68 4.31
N GLU A 33 -0.30 7.26 3.31
CA GLU A 33 -1.66 7.77 3.46
C GLU A 33 -2.66 6.66 3.77
N GLU A 34 -2.59 5.55 3.04
CA GLU A 34 -3.53 4.43 3.20
C GLU A 34 -3.35 3.72 4.54
N ILE A 35 -2.10 3.50 4.98
CA ILE A 35 -1.83 2.97 6.32
C ILE A 35 -2.36 3.91 7.42
N SER A 36 -2.24 5.23 7.22
CA SER A 36 -2.82 6.22 8.16
C SER A 36 -4.35 6.10 8.21
N ARG A 37 -5.00 5.96 7.06
CA ARG A 37 -6.46 5.76 6.95
C ARG A 37 -6.93 4.46 7.61
N LEU A 38 -6.22 3.35 7.36
CA LEU A 38 -6.52 2.05 7.98
C LEU A 38 -6.41 2.12 9.51
N LYS A 39 -5.36 2.77 10.02
CA LYS A 39 -5.21 3.02 11.46
C LYS A 39 -6.36 3.87 12.03
N ALA A 40 -6.76 4.93 11.34
CA ALA A 40 -7.88 5.77 11.76
C ALA A 40 -9.21 5.01 11.77
N ARG A 41 -9.37 4.02 10.90
CA ARG A 41 -10.52 3.09 10.86
C ARG A 41 -10.46 1.99 11.92
N GLY A 42 -9.38 1.92 12.71
CA GLY A 42 -9.19 0.89 13.74
C GLY A 42 -8.77 -0.47 13.19
N VAL A 43 -8.29 -0.54 11.95
CA VAL A 43 -7.78 -1.80 11.38
C VAL A 43 -6.50 -2.18 12.13
N PRO A 44 -6.45 -3.36 12.77
CA PRO A 44 -5.26 -3.81 13.45
C PRO A 44 -4.13 -4.01 12.44
N GLY A 45 -2.91 -3.65 12.84
CA GLY A 45 -1.72 -3.90 12.04
C GLY A 45 -1.46 -5.41 11.81
N GLY A 46 -0.47 -5.73 10.98
CA GLY A 46 -0.17 -7.11 10.62
C GLY A 46 -0.98 -7.57 9.41
N GLU A 47 -1.43 -8.83 9.39
CA GLU A 47 -2.06 -9.44 8.21
C GLU A 47 -3.32 -8.71 7.75
N ALA A 48 -4.17 -8.22 8.66
CA ALA A 48 -5.39 -7.49 8.30
C ALA A 48 -5.09 -6.18 7.56
N ALA A 49 -4.13 -5.39 8.05
CA ALA A 49 -3.71 -4.17 7.37
C ALA A 49 -3.05 -4.46 6.01
N THR A 50 -2.28 -5.54 5.89
CA THR A 50 -1.66 -5.95 4.62
C THR A 50 -2.71 -6.37 3.58
N MET A 51 -3.72 -7.14 3.99
CA MET A 51 -4.81 -7.54 3.09
C MET A 51 -5.61 -6.34 2.60
N GLU A 52 -6.03 -5.45 3.50
CA GLU A 52 -6.76 -4.23 3.14
C GLU A 52 -5.93 -3.30 2.24
N LEU A 53 -4.62 -3.20 2.50
CA LEU A 53 -3.71 -2.41 1.66
C LEU A 53 -3.59 -3.02 0.25
N GLY A 54 -3.47 -4.35 0.13
CA GLY A 54 -3.41 -5.04 -1.16
C GLY A 54 -4.70 -4.88 -1.98
N LEU A 55 -5.87 -5.00 -1.33
CA LEU A 55 -7.17 -4.75 -1.97
C LEU A 55 -7.30 -3.30 -2.44
N SER A 56 -6.88 -2.34 -1.60
CA SER A 56 -6.92 -0.92 -1.94
C SER A 56 -5.97 -0.59 -3.09
N TYR A 57 -4.80 -1.22 -3.12
CA TYR A 57 -3.82 -1.06 -4.21
C TYR A 57 -4.36 -1.63 -5.52
N TRP A 58 -4.94 -2.83 -5.49
CA TRP A 58 -5.55 -3.43 -6.67
C TRP A 58 -6.72 -2.61 -7.22
N ALA A 59 -7.59 -2.10 -6.33
CA ALA A 59 -8.67 -1.20 -6.72
C ALA A 59 -8.11 0.09 -7.35
N TRP A 60 -7.07 0.67 -6.77
CA TRP A 60 -6.41 1.86 -7.30
C TRP A 60 -5.76 1.65 -8.66
N LEU A 61 -5.22 0.46 -8.94
CA LEU A 61 -4.70 0.09 -10.25
C LEU A 61 -5.81 -0.14 -11.30
N GLY A 62 -6.99 -0.58 -10.88
CA GLY A 62 -8.12 -0.91 -11.75
C GLY A 62 -9.05 0.28 -12.09
N GLU A 63 -8.90 1.42 -11.42
CA GLU A 63 -9.55 2.67 -11.82
C GLU A 63 -8.75 3.34 -12.97
N GLU A 64 -8.89 2.77 -14.18
CA GLU A 64 -8.49 3.39 -15.46
C GLU A 64 -9.54 4.40 -15.97
#